data_AF-A0A6P1Y2Q6-F1
#
_entry.id   AF-A0A6P1Y2Q6-F1
#
_cell.length_a   1.000
_cell.length_b   1.000
_cell.length_c   1.000
_cell.angle_alpha   90.00
_cell.angle_beta   90.00
_cell.angle_gamma   90.00
#
_symmetry.space_group_name_H-M   'P 1'
#
loop_
_entity.id
_entity.type
_entity.pdbx_description
1 polymer ?
#
loop_
_entity_poly.entity_id
_entity_poly.type
_entity_poly.pdbx_seq_one_letter_code
_entity_poly.pdbx_strand_id
1 'polypeptide(L)'
;MKKIAVLLLLVLALAGCGKKTATFVVHNHSDWRVVVSITNVKEFGKKVDKSLYTILKRNDPYSSSAHSNRVVFEVYEGSVCELISVNGAKIKTQTSNILVLENSPPMNVFVVNETGRNILLKNDACIRNNLEDYFYCGDRETRDPVTNKIITLPRYYYVPLFTTQSITTQNTITNPVPIQFYAWQLSQITDMSDQKTSEAINQLATETVKITDNWKPLKTYWKKTGDKLYLFLTN
;
A
#
# COMPACT_ATOMS: atom_id res chain seq x y z
N MET A 1 -38.52 11.98 46.26
CA MET A 1 -37.06 11.97 45.94
C MET A 1 -36.52 10.63 45.45
N LYS A 2 -36.96 9.46 45.95
CA LYS A 2 -36.47 8.14 45.48
C LYS A 2 -36.65 7.86 43.98
N LYS A 3 -37.74 8.33 43.37
CA LYS A 3 -38.03 8.10 41.92
C LYS A 3 -37.07 8.82 40.97
N ILE A 4 -36.53 9.98 41.38
CA ILE A 4 -35.59 10.77 40.57
C ILE A 4 -34.19 10.14 40.61
N ALA A 5 -33.77 9.63 41.77
CA ALA A 5 -32.49 8.94 41.92
C ALA A 5 -32.42 7.64 41.09
N VAL A 6 -33.52 6.88 41.00
CA VAL A 6 -33.60 5.66 40.19
C VAL A 6 -33.54 5.99 38.68
N LEU A 7 -34.18 7.09 38.25
CA LEU A 7 -34.13 7.54 36.86
C LEU A 7 -32.72 7.98 36.45
N LEU A 8 -32.02 8.72 37.33
CA LEU A 8 -30.62 9.13 37.13
C LEU A 8 -29.66 7.95 37.08
N LEU A 9 -29.85 6.93 37.93
CA LEU A 9 -29.08 5.68 37.88
C LEU A 9 -29.31 4.89 36.60
N LEU A 10 -30.54 4.86 36.09
CA LEU A 10 -30.85 4.20 34.81
C LEU A 10 -30.23 4.95 33.62
N VAL A 11 -30.25 6.28 33.62
CA VAL A 11 -29.62 7.11 32.58
C VAL A 11 -28.09 7.00 32.63
N LEU A 12 -27.49 6.92 33.82
CA LEU A 12 -26.05 6.68 33.99
C LEU A 12 -25.65 5.25 33.58
N ALA A 13 -26.49 4.24 33.85
CA ALA A 13 -26.27 2.87 33.39
C ALA A 13 -26.40 2.73 31.87
N LEU A 14 -27.33 3.48 31.24
CA LEU A 14 -27.48 3.54 29.79
C LEU A 14 -26.35 4.32 29.11
N ALA A 15 -25.82 5.36 29.75
CA ALA A 15 -24.64 6.10 29.29
C ALA A 15 -23.33 5.29 29.41
N GLY A 16 -23.30 4.24 30.24
CA GLY A 16 -22.16 3.34 30.44
C GLY A 16 -22.07 2.16 29.45
N CYS A 17 -23.07 1.93 28.60
CA CYS A 17 -23.08 0.86 27.60
C CYS A 17 -22.47 1.29 26.25
N GLY A 18 -21.40 2.10 26.29
CA GLY A 18 -20.56 2.29 25.11
C GLY A 18 -19.87 0.97 24.77
N LYS A 19 -19.95 0.52 23.52
CA LYS A 19 -19.16 -0.65 23.07
C LYS A 19 -17.69 -0.40 23.39
N LYS A 20 -17.07 -1.33 24.13
CA LYS A 20 -15.67 -1.23 24.56
C LYS A 20 -14.76 -1.16 23.33
N THR A 21 -13.89 -0.18 23.31
CA THR A 21 -12.84 -0.02 22.30
C THR A 21 -11.49 -0.47 22.85
N ALA A 22 -10.57 -0.76 21.95
CA ALA A 22 -9.17 -1.08 22.22
C ALA A 22 -8.27 -0.21 21.36
N THR A 23 -6.97 -0.22 21.68
CA THR A 23 -5.95 0.48 20.90
C THR A 23 -5.29 -0.48 19.92
N PHE A 24 -5.18 -0.08 18.66
CA PHE A 24 -4.37 -0.74 17.64
C PHE A 24 -3.26 0.21 17.17
N VAL A 25 -2.02 -0.25 17.06
CA VAL A 25 -0.89 0.59 16.68
C VAL A 25 -0.21 0.07 15.43
N VAL A 26 0.01 0.93 14.44
CA VAL A 26 0.82 0.62 13.27
C VAL A 26 2.17 1.32 13.41
N HIS A 27 3.26 0.55 13.31
CA HIS A 27 4.64 1.01 13.28
C HIS A 27 5.24 0.71 11.91
N ASN A 28 5.57 1.75 11.14
CA ASN A 28 6.28 1.62 9.88
C ASN A 28 7.76 1.98 10.05
N HIS A 29 8.60 0.95 10.10
CA HIS A 29 10.07 1.09 10.11
C HIS A 29 10.69 0.83 8.73
N SER A 30 9.87 0.80 7.67
CA SER A 30 10.36 0.65 6.30
C SER A 30 10.64 2.01 5.66
N ASP A 31 11.40 2.00 4.55
CA ASP A 31 11.66 3.17 3.69
C ASP A 31 10.50 3.45 2.72
N TRP A 32 9.38 2.76 2.89
CA TRP A 32 8.23 2.82 2.02
C TRP A 32 7.05 3.44 2.75
N ARG A 33 6.34 4.36 2.09
CA ARG A 33 4.98 4.70 2.55
C ARG A 33 4.12 3.47 2.31
N VAL A 34 3.17 3.22 3.19
CA VAL A 34 2.29 2.07 3.06
C VAL A 34 0.84 2.51 3.21
N VAL A 35 -0.05 1.73 2.62
CA VAL A 35 -1.48 1.85 2.87
C VAL A 35 -1.92 0.62 3.62
N VAL A 36 -2.56 0.82 4.76
CA VAL A 36 -3.21 -0.23 5.53
C VAL A 36 -4.71 -0.06 5.45
N SER A 37 -5.44 -1.17 5.45
CA SER A 37 -6.87 -1.15 5.76
C SER A 37 -7.07 -1.57 7.20
N ILE A 38 -8.03 -0.97 7.88
CA ILE A 38 -8.42 -1.38 9.22
C ILE A 38 -9.93 -1.43 9.31
N THR A 39 -10.45 -2.52 9.85
CA THR A 39 -11.89 -2.71 10.05
C THR A 39 -12.33 -2.26 11.43
N ASN A 40 -13.62 -1.94 11.59
CA ASN A 40 -14.22 -1.60 12.87
C ASN A 40 -13.45 -0.49 13.63
N VAL A 41 -12.98 0.52 12.93
CA VAL A 41 -12.22 1.64 13.51
C VAL A 41 -13.19 2.71 14.01
N LYS A 42 -12.82 3.41 15.09
CA LYS A 42 -13.59 4.55 15.60
C LYS A 42 -13.04 5.83 15.00
N GLU A 43 -13.85 6.50 14.20
CA GLU A 43 -13.54 7.78 13.57
C GLU A 43 -14.59 8.81 13.97
N PHE A 44 -14.15 9.98 14.42
CA PHE A 44 -15.04 11.08 14.85
C PHE A 44 -16.17 10.62 15.81
N GLY A 45 -15.85 9.68 16.70
CA GLY A 45 -16.79 9.13 17.68
C GLY A 45 -17.74 8.04 17.16
N LYS A 46 -17.64 7.63 15.89
CA LYS A 46 -18.50 6.62 15.25
C LYS A 46 -17.70 5.41 14.79
N LYS A 47 -18.35 4.25 14.71
CA LYS A 47 -17.78 3.05 14.10
C LYS A 47 -17.80 3.17 12.58
N VAL A 48 -16.65 2.92 11.96
CA VAL A 48 -16.50 2.76 10.52
C VAL A 48 -16.07 1.32 10.25
N ASP A 49 -16.78 0.65 9.35
CA ASP A 49 -16.59 -0.80 9.15
C ASP A 49 -15.26 -1.13 8.47
N LYS A 50 -14.78 -0.30 7.54
CA LYS A 50 -13.46 -0.41 6.91
C LYS A 50 -12.99 0.94 6.39
N SER A 51 -11.74 1.29 6.69
CA SER A 51 -11.09 2.51 6.21
C SER A 51 -9.66 2.23 5.76
N LEU A 52 -9.14 3.08 4.88
CA LEU A 52 -7.77 3.02 4.36
C LEU A 52 -6.94 4.16 4.94
N TYR A 53 -5.72 3.86 5.36
CA TYR A 53 -4.83 4.84 5.97
C TYR A 53 -3.44 4.74 5.36
N THR A 54 -2.91 5.90 4.95
CA THR A 54 -1.51 6.02 4.56
C THR A 54 -0.65 6.20 5.80
N ILE A 55 0.33 5.32 5.98
CA ILE A 55 1.33 5.38 7.05
C ILE A 55 2.67 5.78 6.43
N LEU A 56 3.26 6.86 6.95
CA LEU A 56 4.50 7.40 6.40
C LEU A 56 5.68 6.43 6.58
N LYS A 57 6.70 6.57 5.74
CA LYS A 57 7.96 5.82 5.88
C LYS A 57 8.76 6.31 7.08
N ARG A 58 9.75 5.51 7.52
CA ARG A 58 10.72 5.98 8.51
C ARG A 58 11.44 7.23 7.97
N ASN A 59 11.60 8.23 8.83
CA ASN A 59 12.22 9.52 8.48
C ASN A 59 11.59 10.21 7.25
N ASP A 60 10.27 10.03 7.05
CA ASP A 60 9.56 10.80 6.03
C ASP A 60 9.72 12.30 6.32
N PRO A 61 10.18 13.11 5.36
CA PRO A 61 10.41 14.55 5.58
C PRO A 61 9.11 15.31 5.88
N TYR A 62 7.94 14.70 5.66
CA TYR A 62 6.63 15.27 5.95
C TYR A 62 6.01 14.74 7.25
N SER A 63 6.82 14.09 8.08
CA SER A 63 6.37 13.63 9.39
C SER A 63 5.95 14.82 10.27
N SER A 64 4.77 14.70 10.86
CA SER A 64 4.15 15.65 11.79
C SER A 64 3.42 14.88 12.90
N SER A 65 2.82 15.60 13.84
CA SER A 65 1.98 14.96 14.87
C SER A 65 0.73 14.27 14.29
N ALA A 66 0.22 14.75 13.15
CA ALA A 66 -0.96 14.19 12.48
C ALA A 66 -0.61 13.08 11.48
N HIS A 67 0.56 13.16 10.85
CA HIS A 67 1.03 12.19 9.87
C HIS A 67 2.40 11.67 10.30
N SER A 68 2.45 10.42 10.74
CA SER A 68 3.67 9.82 11.27
C SER A 68 3.86 8.41 10.71
N ASN A 69 5.08 7.91 10.86
CA ASN A 69 5.37 6.49 10.64
C ASN A 69 4.90 5.61 11.81
N ARG A 70 4.32 6.22 12.87
CA ARG A 70 3.61 5.52 13.93
C ARG A 70 2.21 6.11 14.10
N VAL A 71 1.18 5.29 13.91
CA VAL A 71 -0.22 5.73 14.04
C VAL A 71 -0.95 4.86 15.06
N VAL A 72 -1.77 5.49 15.89
CA VAL A 72 -2.55 4.85 16.94
C VAL A 72 -4.03 4.99 16.59
N PHE A 73 -4.73 3.86 16.51
CA PHE A 73 -6.15 3.78 16.21
C PHE A 73 -6.93 3.33 17.45
N GLU A 74 -8.12 3.89 17.62
CA GLU A 74 -9.13 3.34 18.51
C GLU A 74 -10.03 2.41 17.69
N VAL A 75 -10.18 1.15 18.10
CA VAL A 75 -10.89 0.13 17.34
C VAL A 75 -11.89 -0.63 18.21
N TYR A 76 -12.95 -1.15 17.60
CA TYR A 76 -13.88 -2.06 18.27
C TYR A 76 -13.39 -3.52 18.14
N GLU A 77 -13.97 -4.39 18.95
CA GLU A 77 -13.70 -5.84 18.93
C GLU A 77 -13.84 -6.44 17.53
N GLY A 78 -12.96 -7.40 17.20
CA GLY A 78 -12.92 -8.04 15.88
C GLY A 78 -12.32 -7.17 14.77
N SER A 79 -11.67 -6.04 15.11
CA SER A 79 -10.88 -5.26 14.14
C SER A 79 -9.74 -6.09 13.56
N VAL A 80 -9.52 -5.93 12.26
CA VAL A 80 -8.43 -6.54 11.49
C VAL A 80 -7.72 -5.43 10.75
N CYS A 81 -6.38 -5.47 10.77
CA CYS A 81 -5.54 -4.57 9.99
C CYS A 81 -4.82 -5.35 8.88
N GLU A 82 -4.88 -4.87 7.65
CA GLU A 82 -4.29 -5.52 6.47
C GLU A 82 -3.35 -4.55 5.76
N LEU A 83 -2.17 -5.00 5.34
CA LEU A 83 -1.29 -4.24 4.47
C LEU A 83 -1.79 -4.32 3.02
N ILE A 84 -2.20 -3.18 2.45
CA ILE A 84 -2.81 -3.09 1.11
C ILE A 84 -1.79 -2.72 0.05
N SER A 85 -0.89 -1.78 0.34
CA SER A 85 0.08 -1.30 -0.64
C SER A 85 1.14 -2.35 -0.96
N VAL A 86 1.25 -2.76 -2.22
CA VAL A 86 2.32 -3.67 -2.68
C VAL A 86 3.59 -2.86 -2.92
N ASN A 87 4.60 -3.07 -2.08
CA ASN A 87 5.92 -2.43 -2.20
C ASN A 87 7.00 -3.19 -1.39
N GLY A 88 8.13 -2.54 -1.10
CA GLY A 88 9.22 -3.13 -0.32
C GLY A 88 9.01 -3.14 1.20
N ALA A 89 7.83 -2.83 1.72
CA ALA A 89 7.48 -3.04 3.12
C ALA A 89 6.98 -4.47 3.35
N LYS A 90 7.48 -5.13 4.41
CA LYS A 90 6.99 -6.43 4.86
C LYS A 90 6.43 -6.37 6.27
N ILE A 91 5.50 -7.27 6.56
CA ILE A 91 4.99 -7.49 7.91
C ILE A 91 6.05 -8.26 8.70
N LYS A 92 6.59 -7.62 9.74
CA LYS A 92 7.49 -8.25 10.70
C LYS A 92 6.72 -8.90 11.85
N THR A 93 5.70 -8.19 12.33
CA THR A 93 4.89 -8.61 13.47
C THR A 93 3.47 -8.13 13.26
N GLN A 94 2.51 -9.02 13.48
CA GLN A 94 1.10 -8.68 13.48
C GLN A 94 0.40 -9.45 14.61
N THR A 95 -0.24 -8.70 15.50
CA THR A 95 -1.06 -9.23 16.59
C THR A 95 -2.44 -8.56 16.54
N SER A 96 -3.29 -8.83 17.54
CA SER A 96 -4.59 -8.18 17.68
C SER A 96 -4.52 -6.68 17.98
N ASN A 97 -3.36 -6.13 18.35
CA ASN A 97 -3.21 -4.73 18.74
C ASN A 97 -2.01 -4.02 18.10
N ILE A 98 -1.18 -4.72 17.32
CA ILE A 98 -0.02 -4.12 16.67
C ILE A 98 0.21 -4.66 15.26
N LEU A 99 0.65 -3.77 14.38
CA LEU A 99 1.27 -4.10 13.10
C LEU A 99 2.63 -3.41 13.03
N VAL A 100 3.71 -4.19 12.84
CA VAL A 100 5.07 -3.66 12.68
C VAL A 100 5.57 -4.03 11.29
N LEU A 101 6.01 -3.02 10.55
CA LEU A 101 6.52 -3.15 9.18
C LEU A 101 8.00 -2.81 9.13
N GLU A 102 8.75 -3.53 8.30
CA GLU A 102 10.17 -3.23 8.02
C GLU A 102 10.47 -3.43 6.53
N ASN A 103 11.69 -3.14 6.11
CA ASN A 103 12.09 -3.36 4.72
C ASN A 103 12.19 -4.85 4.38
N SER A 104 11.71 -5.20 3.19
CA SER A 104 12.00 -6.45 2.50
C SER A 104 13.09 -6.22 1.45
N PRO A 105 14.00 -7.18 1.24
CA PRO A 105 14.81 -7.18 0.02
C PRO A 105 13.90 -7.30 -1.22
N PRO A 106 14.36 -6.82 -2.39
CA PRO A 106 13.67 -7.05 -3.65
C PRO A 106 13.73 -8.53 -4.04
N MET A 107 12.79 -8.98 -4.87
CA MET A 107 12.81 -10.29 -5.50
C MET A 107 13.22 -10.21 -6.96
N ASN A 108 13.76 -11.29 -7.51
CA ASN A 108 14.04 -11.39 -8.93
C ASN A 108 12.75 -11.70 -9.70
N VAL A 109 12.40 -10.82 -10.64
CA VAL A 109 11.35 -11.04 -11.64
C VAL A 109 11.98 -11.11 -13.02
N PHE A 110 11.67 -12.16 -13.77
CA PHE A 110 12.18 -12.40 -15.12
C PHE A 110 11.21 -11.82 -16.15
N VAL A 111 11.58 -10.70 -16.77
CA VAL A 111 10.73 -10.01 -17.75
C VAL A 111 10.94 -10.61 -19.14
N VAL A 112 9.82 -10.94 -19.78
CA VAL A 112 9.75 -11.47 -21.14
C VAL A 112 8.95 -10.50 -22.00
N ASN A 113 9.50 -10.16 -23.17
CA ASN A 113 8.90 -9.23 -24.10
C ASN A 113 8.24 -9.96 -25.26
N GLU A 114 6.91 -10.02 -25.25
CA GLU A 114 6.09 -10.59 -26.33
C GLU A 114 5.43 -9.50 -27.19
N THR A 115 5.79 -8.22 -26.99
CA THR A 115 5.18 -7.09 -27.71
C THR A 115 5.68 -6.96 -29.15
N GLY A 116 6.83 -7.55 -29.48
CA GLY A 116 7.48 -7.41 -30.79
C GLY A 116 8.20 -6.07 -31.00
N ARG A 117 8.30 -5.21 -29.98
CA ARG A 117 9.00 -3.92 -30.04
C ARG A 117 9.83 -3.65 -28.79
N ASN A 118 10.72 -2.66 -28.85
CA ASN A 118 11.44 -2.19 -27.68
C ASN A 118 10.51 -1.41 -26.75
N ILE A 119 10.69 -1.59 -25.44
CA ILE A 119 9.86 -1.05 -24.37
C ILE A 119 10.73 -0.30 -23.37
N LEU A 120 10.32 0.90 -22.97
CA LEU A 120 10.88 1.58 -21.80
C LEU A 120 10.00 1.27 -20.59
N LEU A 121 10.33 0.17 -19.92
CA LEU A 121 9.55 -0.40 -18.84
C LEU A 121 9.62 0.49 -17.60
N LYS A 122 8.47 0.98 -17.19
CA LYS A 122 8.28 1.78 -15.98
C LYS A 122 7.20 1.16 -15.11
N ASN A 123 7.27 1.47 -13.84
CA ASN A 123 6.20 1.22 -12.91
C ASN A 123 5.57 2.55 -12.51
N ASP A 124 4.27 2.62 -12.73
CA ASP A 124 3.44 3.69 -12.24
C ASP A 124 2.78 3.24 -10.94
N ALA A 125 2.41 4.21 -10.13
CA ALA A 125 1.72 3.91 -8.91
C ALA A 125 0.29 3.41 -9.15
N CYS A 126 -0.12 2.44 -8.33
CA CYS A 126 -1.42 1.82 -8.39
C CYS A 126 -1.87 1.47 -6.97
N ILE A 127 -2.81 2.25 -6.44
CA ILE A 127 -3.45 2.01 -5.16
C ILE A 127 -4.91 2.39 -5.35
N ARG A 128 -5.85 1.55 -4.93
CA ARG A 128 -7.28 1.92 -4.99
C ARG A 128 -7.64 2.81 -3.82
N ASN A 129 -8.41 3.86 -4.09
CA ASN A 129 -9.13 4.67 -3.10
C ASN A 129 -8.27 5.34 -2.00
N ASN A 130 -6.97 5.55 -2.24
CA ASN A 130 -6.10 6.32 -1.34
C ASN A 130 -4.86 6.91 -2.06
N LEU A 131 -4.99 7.19 -3.37
CA LEU A 131 -3.87 7.63 -4.21
C LEU A 131 -3.33 8.98 -3.76
N GLU A 132 -4.20 9.95 -3.50
CA GLU A 132 -3.79 11.32 -3.18
C GLU A 132 -2.95 11.36 -1.91
N ASP A 133 -3.41 10.80 -0.79
CA ASP A 133 -2.64 10.79 0.46
C ASP A 133 -1.36 9.95 0.37
N TYR A 134 -1.37 8.88 -0.44
CA TYR A 134 -0.18 8.05 -0.64
C TYR A 134 0.96 8.85 -1.28
N PHE A 135 0.65 9.69 -2.27
CA PHE A 135 1.65 10.52 -2.94
C PHE A 135 1.91 11.85 -2.24
N TYR A 136 0.91 12.39 -1.55
CA TYR A 136 0.96 13.74 -1.00
C TYR A 136 2.10 13.86 -0.01
N CYS A 137 3.09 14.67 -0.37
CA CYS A 137 4.28 14.88 0.41
C CYS A 137 4.37 16.39 0.67
N GLY A 138 3.32 16.92 1.30
CA GLY A 138 3.20 18.33 1.63
C GLY A 138 3.08 19.25 0.42
N ASP A 139 2.98 20.54 0.72
CA ASP A 139 3.04 21.57 -0.30
C ASP A 139 4.45 22.15 -0.40
N ARG A 140 4.78 22.65 -1.59
CA ARG A 140 6.01 23.39 -1.85
C ARG A 140 5.65 24.77 -2.37
N GLU A 141 6.23 25.79 -1.74
CA GLU A 141 6.23 27.14 -2.29
C GLU A 141 7.09 27.17 -3.56
N THR A 142 6.48 27.60 -4.65
CA THR A 142 7.16 27.90 -5.92
C THR A 142 6.74 29.27 -6.40
N ARG A 143 7.51 29.83 -7.32
CA ARG A 143 7.20 31.11 -7.94
C ARG A 143 6.43 30.84 -9.24
N ASP A 144 5.26 31.44 -9.37
CA ASP A 144 4.48 31.41 -10.61
C ASP A 144 5.28 32.08 -11.73
N PRO A 145 5.55 31.37 -12.86
CA PRO A 145 6.40 31.89 -13.93
C PRO A 145 5.77 33.05 -14.71
N VAL A 146 4.45 33.23 -14.63
CA VAL A 146 3.69 34.28 -15.33
C VAL A 146 3.46 35.48 -14.41
N THR A 147 2.99 35.23 -13.19
CA THR A 147 2.60 36.31 -12.26
C THR A 147 3.69 36.71 -11.28
N ASN A 148 4.78 35.93 -11.21
CA ASN A 148 5.91 36.14 -10.30
C ASN A 148 5.53 36.12 -8.81
N LYS A 149 4.34 35.63 -8.46
CA LYS A 149 3.87 35.46 -7.08
C LYS A 149 4.34 34.14 -6.51
N ILE A 150 4.47 34.08 -5.18
CA ILE A 150 4.66 32.80 -4.49
C ILE A 150 3.31 32.07 -4.50
N ILE A 151 3.30 30.86 -5.03
CA ILE A 151 2.17 29.94 -5.02
C ILE A 151 2.58 28.66 -4.31
N THR A 152 1.61 28.03 -3.65
CA THR A 152 1.79 26.78 -2.93
C THR A 152 1.24 25.65 -3.78
N LEU A 153 2.09 24.70 -4.18
CA LEU A 153 1.68 23.56 -5.00
C LEU A 153 1.89 22.24 -4.25
N PRO A 154 0.97 21.27 -4.35
CA PRO A 154 1.15 19.97 -3.74
C PRO A 154 2.34 19.26 -4.39
N ARG A 155 3.21 18.69 -3.56
CA ARG A 155 4.30 17.84 -4.02
C ARG A 155 3.85 16.39 -3.92
N TYR A 156 4.08 15.64 -4.99
CA TYR A 156 3.78 14.21 -5.05
C TYR A 156 5.09 13.42 -5.14
N TYR A 157 5.22 12.36 -4.34
CA TYR A 157 6.38 11.47 -4.38
C TYR A 157 5.96 10.01 -4.43
N TYR A 158 6.44 9.30 -5.44
CA TYR A 158 6.26 7.86 -5.60
C TYR A 158 7.61 7.16 -5.67
N VAL A 159 7.76 6.08 -4.91
CA VAL A 159 8.90 5.16 -5.03
C VAL A 159 8.45 4.00 -5.91
N PRO A 160 9.03 3.81 -7.11
CA PRO A 160 8.65 2.72 -8.00
C PRO A 160 9.08 1.37 -7.45
N LEU A 161 8.32 0.33 -7.78
CA LEU A 161 8.59 -1.07 -7.40
C LEU A 161 9.87 -1.62 -8.04
N PHE A 162 10.36 -0.99 -9.10
CA PHE A 162 11.64 -1.31 -9.74
C PHE A 162 12.18 -0.09 -10.49
N THR A 163 13.49 -0.07 -10.73
CA THR A 163 14.13 0.98 -11.53
C THR A 163 13.69 0.88 -12.99
N THR A 164 13.50 2.00 -13.68
CA THR A 164 13.21 1.99 -15.13
C THR A 164 14.22 1.14 -15.90
N GLN A 165 13.73 0.29 -16.80
CA GLN A 165 14.55 -0.61 -17.61
C GLN A 165 14.19 -0.53 -19.09
N SER A 166 15.20 -0.65 -19.95
CA SER A 166 15.00 -0.85 -21.39
C SER A 166 14.87 -2.34 -21.68
N ILE A 167 13.73 -2.75 -22.21
CA ILE A 167 13.45 -4.14 -22.61
C ILE A 167 13.41 -4.21 -24.13
N THR A 168 14.23 -5.08 -24.70
CA THR A 168 14.38 -5.26 -26.14
C THR A 168 13.58 -6.43 -26.66
N THR A 169 13.45 -6.55 -27.98
CA THR A 169 12.83 -7.72 -28.63
C THR A 169 13.61 -9.02 -28.45
N GLN A 170 14.88 -8.96 -28.02
CA GLN A 170 15.73 -10.13 -27.75
C GLN A 170 15.48 -10.74 -26.36
N ASN A 171 14.64 -10.10 -25.54
CA ASN A 171 14.33 -10.55 -24.19
C ASN A 171 13.14 -11.51 -24.20
N THR A 172 13.40 -12.75 -24.60
CA THR A 172 12.40 -13.81 -24.76
C THR A 172 12.34 -14.72 -23.52
N ILE A 173 11.46 -15.73 -23.53
CA ILE A 173 11.37 -16.72 -22.44
C ILE A 173 12.67 -17.51 -22.22
N THR A 174 13.48 -17.70 -23.26
CA THR A 174 14.78 -18.37 -23.18
C THR A 174 15.91 -17.42 -22.80
N ASN A 175 15.70 -16.11 -22.91
CA ASN A 175 16.65 -15.05 -22.54
C ASN A 175 15.95 -13.88 -21.83
N PRO A 176 15.31 -14.11 -20.66
CA PRO A 176 14.55 -13.07 -19.97
C PRO A 176 15.47 -12.08 -19.27
N VAL A 177 14.98 -10.86 -19.01
CA VAL A 177 15.72 -9.86 -18.22
C VAL A 177 15.37 -10.01 -16.74
N PRO A 178 16.33 -10.27 -15.84
CA PRO A 178 16.07 -10.21 -14.41
C PRO A 178 15.97 -8.76 -13.94
N ILE A 179 14.92 -8.44 -13.19
CA ILE A 179 14.71 -7.14 -12.55
C ILE A 179 14.53 -7.34 -11.04
N GLN A 180 15.18 -6.48 -10.25
CA GLN A 180 14.93 -6.36 -8.81
C GLN A 180 13.58 -5.67 -8.57
N PHE A 181 12.63 -6.41 -8.04
CA PHE A 181 11.24 -5.99 -7.86
C PHE A 181 10.86 -5.95 -6.36
N TYR A 182 10.51 -4.77 -5.87
CA TYR A 182 10.07 -4.53 -4.50
C TYR A 182 8.57 -4.75 -4.38
N ALA A 183 8.15 -5.98 -4.13
CA ALA A 183 6.74 -6.33 -3.97
C ALA A 183 6.57 -7.52 -3.03
N TRP A 184 6.90 -7.33 -1.75
CA TRP A 184 6.97 -8.41 -0.77
C TRP A 184 5.73 -9.32 -0.78
N GLN A 185 4.53 -8.75 -0.94
CA GLN A 185 3.28 -9.50 -0.99
C GLN A 185 3.25 -10.59 -2.07
N LEU A 186 3.87 -10.37 -3.23
CA LEU A 186 3.93 -11.41 -4.28
C LEU A 186 4.69 -12.65 -3.80
N SER A 187 5.71 -12.47 -2.94
CA SER A 187 6.49 -13.58 -2.38
C SER A 187 5.77 -14.34 -1.27
N GLN A 188 4.66 -13.81 -0.76
CA GLN A 188 3.84 -14.47 0.28
C GLN A 188 2.77 -15.39 -0.34
N ILE A 189 2.58 -15.32 -1.66
CA ILE A 189 1.70 -16.24 -2.38
C ILE A 189 2.50 -17.52 -2.62
N THR A 190 2.53 -18.39 -1.62
CA THR A 190 3.27 -19.66 -1.59
C THR A 190 2.33 -20.85 -1.34
N ASP A 191 2.90 -22.06 -1.30
CA ASP A 191 2.22 -23.29 -0.85
C ASP A 191 1.06 -23.77 -1.74
N MET A 192 1.13 -23.42 -3.02
CA MET A 192 0.16 -23.78 -4.05
C MET A 192 0.88 -24.26 -5.31
N SER A 193 0.15 -24.89 -6.23
CA SER A 193 0.70 -25.20 -7.55
C SER A 193 1.09 -23.91 -8.29
N ASP A 194 2.04 -24.02 -9.22
CA ASP A 194 2.50 -22.89 -10.04
C ASP A 194 1.34 -22.17 -10.76
N GLN A 195 0.36 -22.93 -11.24
CA GLN A 195 -0.82 -22.37 -11.90
C GLN A 195 -1.63 -21.49 -10.93
N LYS A 196 -2.01 -22.02 -9.76
CA LYS A 196 -2.83 -21.26 -8.82
C LYS A 196 -2.05 -20.07 -8.22
N THR A 197 -0.74 -20.21 -8.04
CA THR A 197 0.14 -19.10 -7.65
C THR A 197 0.15 -18.00 -8.71
N SER A 198 0.21 -18.37 -9.99
CA SER A 198 0.12 -17.42 -11.10
C SER A 198 -1.22 -16.68 -11.10
N GLU A 199 -2.33 -17.40 -10.94
CA GLU A 199 -3.68 -16.81 -10.88
C GLU A 199 -3.80 -15.80 -9.73
N ALA A 200 -3.35 -16.17 -8.53
CA ALA A 200 -3.38 -15.29 -7.35
C ALA A 200 -2.48 -14.05 -7.52
N ILE A 201 -1.27 -14.20 -8.09
CA ILE A 201 -0.39 -13.06 -8.39
C ILE A 201 -1.04 -12.12 -9.40
N ASN A 202 -1.64 -12.64 -10.49
CA ASN A 202 -2.30 -11.81 -11.49
C ASN A 202 -3.50 -11.06 -10.88
N GLN A 203 -4.28 -11.70 -10.01
CA GLN A 203 -5.39 -11.06 -9.31
C GLN A 203 -4.90 -9.90 -8.45
N LEU A 204 -3.86 -10.11 -7.63
CA LEU A 204 -3.28 -9.05 -6.80
C LEU A 204 -2.68 -7.93 -7.65
N ALA A 205 -1.90 -8.28 -8.67
CA ALA A 205 -1.21 -7.32 -9.53
C ALA A 205 -2.17 -6.42 -10.31
N THR A 206 -3.33 -6.94 -10.73
CA THR A 206 -4.38 -6.16 -11.43
C THR A 206 -4.84 -4.94 -10.62
N GLU A 207 -4.76 -5.00 -9.29
CA GLU A 207 -5.23 -3.92 -8.41
C GLU A 207 -4.11 -3.07 -7.82
N THR A 208 -2.86 -3.51 -7.92
CA THR A 208 -1.74 -2.98 -7.12
C THR A 208 -0.46 -2.71 -7.92
N VAL A 209 -0.34 -3.23 -9.14
CA VAL A 209 0.87 -3.09 -9.97
C VAL A 209 0.48 -2.55 -11.34
N LYS A 210 0.90 -1.31 -11.63
CA LYS A 210 0.74 -0.70 -12.95
C LYS A 210 2.08 -0.66 -13.67
N ILE A 211 2.14 -1.32 -14.81
CA ILE A 211 3.30 -1.39 -15.70
C ILE A 211 3.04 -0.54 -16.94
N THR A 212 4.00 0.29 -17.32
CA THR A 212 3.88 1.19 -18.47
C THR A 212 5.09 1.11 -19.40
N ASP A 213 4.85 1.36 -20.67
CA ASP A 213 5.86 1.71 -21.66
C ASP A 213 5.86 3.22 -21.80
N ASN A 214 6.82 3.87 -21.15
CA ASN A 214 6.91 5.31 -21.11
C ASN A 214 5.54 5.99 -20.88
N TRP A 215 4.90 5.65 -19.75
CA TRP A 215 3.63 6.22 -19.27
C TRP A 215 2.38 5.73 -20.03
N LYS A 216 2.54 4.93 -21.09
CA LYS A 216 1.42 4.23 -21.73
C LYS A 216 1.20 2.89 -21.05
N PRO A 217 -0.02 2.57 -20.57
CA PRO A 217 -0.30 1.27 -19.96
C PRO A 217 0.08 0.10 -20.88
N LEU A 218 0.73 -0.91 -20.32
CA LEU A 218 1.04 -2.16 -21.00
C LEU A 218 0.14 -3.28 -20.49
N LYS A 219 -0.29 -4.16 -21.39
CA LYS A 219 -0.87 -5.43 -20.97
C LYS A 219 0.23 -6.33 -20.44
N THR A 220 -0.05 -6.97 -19.32
CA THR A 220 0.91 -7.87 -18.68
C THR A 220 0.21 -9.07 -18.06
N TYR A 221 0.94 -10.16 -17.94
CA TYR A 221 0.54 -11.30 -17.11
C TYR A 221 1.74 -11.91 -16.41
N TRP A 222 1.48 -12.51 -15.26
CA TRP A 222 2.48 -13.11 -14.39
C TRP A 222 2.43 -14.64 -14.48
N LYS A 223 3.58 -15.29 -14.43
CA LYS A 223 3.66 -16.76 -14.42
C LYS A 223 4.71 -17.24 -13.42
N LYS A 224 4.30 -18.12 -12.51
CA LYS A 224 5.19 -18.88 -11.64
C LYS A 224 5.67 -20.13 -12.38
N THR A 225 6.96 -20.45 -12.27
CA THR A 225 7.50 -21.74 -12.73
C THR A 225 8.65 -22.16 -11.83
N GLY A 226 8.45 -23.19 -11.03
CA GLY A 226 9.44 -23.66 -10.06
C GLY A 226 9.77 -22.59 -9.03
N ASP A 227 11.02 -22.13 -8.96
CA ASP A 227 11.48 -21.02 -8.11
C ASP A 227 11.36 -19.64 -8.78
N LYS A 228 11.15 -19.59 -10.10
CA LYS A 228 11.12 -18.33 -10.87
C LYS A 228 9.73 -17.71 -10.92
N LEU A 229 9.71 -16.39 -11.05
CA LEU A 229 8.52 -15.59 -11.35
C LEU A 229 8.79 -14.77 -12.61
N TYR A 230 7.91 -14.91 -13.60
CA TYR A 230 8.00 -14.22 -14.87
C TYR A 230 6.93 -13.15 -14.99
N LEU A 231 7.28 -12.03 -15.61
CA LEU A 231 6.38 -10.97 -16.04
C LEU A 231 6.43 -10.89 -17.57
N PHE A 232 5.33 -11.20 -18.22
CA PHE A 232 5.20 -11.13 -19.67
C PHE A 232 4.59 -9.78 -20.08
N LEU A 233 5.23 -9.12 -21.03
CA LEU A 233 4.76 -7.87 -21.64
C LEU A 233 4.06 -8.20 -22.97
N THR A 234 2.80 -7.82 -23.12
CA THR A 234 1.97 -8.13 -24.29
C THR A 234 1.29 -6.89 -24.87
N ASN A 235 0.69 -7.04 -26.07
CA ASN A 235 -0.05 -5.98 -26.77
C ASN A 235 -1.50 -5.86 -26.30
#